data_AF-A0A2N2HBT0-F1
#
_entry.id   AF-A0A2N2HBT0-F1
#
_cell.length_a   1.000
_cell.length_b   1.000
_cell.length_c   1.000
_cell.angle_alpha   90.00
_cell.angle_beta   90.00
_cell.angle_gamma   90.00
#
_symmetry.space_group_name_H-M   'P 1'
#
loop_
_entity.id
_entity.type
_entity.pdbx_description
1 polymer ?
#
loop_
_entity_poly.entity_id
_entity_poly.type
_entity_poly.pdbx_seq_one_letter_code
_entity_poly.pdbx_strand_id
1 'polypeptide(L)'
;PIEPARMPGRTVIPWDKDDLETLGFFKVDILALGMLTCIRKALDLVMPGSDPLAALASIPPEDPAVYDSFCRADTVGIFQIESRAQMAMLPRLAPRCFYDLVIEVAIVRPGPIQGGMVHPYLARRSGKAPIDSPHPCLWPILRRTLGVPLFQEQVMQIAIAGAGYSGGEADQLRRDMAAWRKHGRLMEHRERLLRGFERTGISKPFGERLFKQIQGFGEYGFPESHAASFALLVYASGWLKTHHHAAFCASLINSQPMGFYSPASIVRDAQAHGVEVLPLRVTHSDWDCTLTDDRPPKVRLGLRLLQGLGESTGRSIVGARAEGPFTSLDDLLRRT
;
A
#
# COMPACT_ATOMS: atom_id res chain seq x y z
N PRO A 1 -20.01 28.65 7.74
CA PRO A 1 -21.37 28.08 7.93
C PRO A 1 -21.23 26.60 8.29
N ILE A 2 -22.12 26.08 9.12
CA ILE A 2 -22.16 24.67 9.50
C ILE A 2 -23.59 24.16 9.35
N GLU A 3 -23.73 22.91 8.96
CA GLU A 3 -25.03 22.24 8.88
C GLU A 3 -24.96 20.85 9.53
N PRO A 4 -26.09 20.30 10.02
CA PRO A 4 -26.14 18.94 10.54
C PRO A 4 -25.76 17.92 9.46
N ALA A 5 -24.90 16.96 9.82
CA ALA A 5 -24.60 15.83 8.96
C ALA A 5 -25.73 14.78 8.99
N ARG A 6 -25.72 13.84 8.04
CA ARG A 6 -26.64 12.68 8.04
C ARG A 6 -26.50 11.79 9.28
N MET A 7 -25.29 11.71 9.85
CA MET A 7 -25.05 10.97 11.08
C MET A 7 -25.39 11.84 12.30
N PRO A 8 -26.20 11.33 13.25
CA PRO A 8 -26.53 12.06 14.47
C PRO A 8 -25.29 12.55 15.23
N GLY A 9 -25.35 13.76 15.77
CA GLY A 9 -24.25 14.35 16.56
C GLY A 9 -23.04 14.81 15.75
N ARG A 10 -23.14 14.88 14.42
CA ARG A 10 -22.08 15.40 13.55
C ARG A 10 -22.57 16.61 12.75
N THR A 11 -21.64 17.49 12.41
CA THR A 11 -21.87 18.65 11.52
C THR A 11 -20.91 18.61 10.34
N VAL A 12 -21.30 19.20 9.22
CA VAL A 12 -20.45 19.40 8.05
C VAL A 12 -20.33 20.88 7.73
N ILE A 13 -19.23 21.24 7.08
CA ILE A 13 -19.06 22.55 6.45
C ILE A 13 -19.51 22.36 4.99
N PRO A 14 -20.42 23.20 4.46
CA PRO A 14 -20.98 23.01 3.12
C PRO A 14 -20.03 23.43 1.99
N TRP A 15 -18.82 23.89 2.33
CA TRP A 15 -17.77 24.26 1.39
C TRP A 15 -16.89 23.07 1.07
N ASP A 16 -16.38 23.03 -0.16
CA ASP A 16 -15.52 21.94 -0.58
C ASP A 16 -14.07 22.12 -0.09
N LYS A 17 -13.22 21.16 -0.45
CA LYS A 17 -11.80 21.16 -0.07
C LYS A 17 -11.08 22.44 -0.53
N ASP A 18 -11.35 22.89 -1.75
CA ASP A 18 -10.58 23.94 -2.41
C ASP A 18 -11.00 25.32 -1.86
N ASP A 19 -12.29 25.46 -1.52
CA ASP A 19 -12.83 26.61 -0.78
C ASP A 19 -12.17 26.75 0.61
N LEU A 20 -12.08 25.64 1.36
CA LEU A 20 -11.47 25.63 2.69
C LEU A 20 -9.99 25.99 2.65
N GLU A 21 -9.27 25.49 1.64
CA GLU A 21 -7.85 25.82 1.42
C GLU A 21 -7.68 27.31 1.07
N THR A 22 -8.55 27.85 0.21
CA THR A 22 -8.56 29.29 -0.14
C THR A 22 -8.78 30.19 1.07
N LEU A 23 -9.64 29.77 2.00
CA LEU A 23 -9.93 30.49 3.23
C LEU A 23 -8.86 30.30 4.32
N GLY A 24 -7.83 29.48 4.07
CA GLY A 24 -6.73 29.25 5.02
C GLY A 24 -7.14 28.40 6.22
N PHE A 25 -8.16 27.54 6.09
CA PHE A 25 -8.60 26.68 7.19
C PHE A 25 -7.62 25.53 7.40
N PHE A 26 -7.31 25.23 8.67
CA PHE A 26 -6.58 24.02 9.02
C PHE A 26 -7.48 22.79 8.85
N LYS A 27 -6.98 21.78 8.14
CA LYS A 27 -7.70 20.55 7.82
C LYS A 27 -6.87 19.32 8.16
N VAL A 28 -7.50 18.30 8.72
CA VAL A 28 -6.94 16.96 8.92
C VAL A 28 -7.84 15.93 8.26
N ASP A 29 -7.26 15.11 7.38
CA ASP A 29 -7.97 14.02 6.73
C ASP A 29 -7.89 12.75 7.59
N ILE A 30 -9.04 12.25 8.04
CA ILE A 30 -9.14 10.98 8.79
C ILE A 30 -9.50 9.88 7.79
N LEU A 31 -8.49 9.10 7.39
CA LEU A 31 -8.62 8.01 6.44
C LEU A 31 -8.68 6.66 7.18
N ALA A 32 -9.69 5.85 6.88
CA ALA A 32 -9.77 4.48 7.36
C ALA A 32 -9.06 3.55 6.38
N LEU A 33 -7.95 2.94 6.80
CA LEU A 33 -7.19 1.98 6.01
C LEU A 33 -7.35 0.58 6.60
N GLY A 34 -8.12 -0.29 5.92
CA GLY A 34 -8.41 -1.64 6.41
C GLY A 34 -7.17 -2.48 6.72
N MET A 35 -6.06 -2.26 5.99
CA MET A 35 -4.79 -2.95 6.25
C MET A 35 -4.22 -2.65 7.63
N LEU A 36 -4.36 -1.43 8.16
CA LEU A 36 -3.89 -1.13 9.52
C LEU A 36 -4.68 -1.95 10.54
N THR A 37 -5.99 -2.12 10.33
CA THR A 37 -6.81 -3.00 11.17
C THR A 37 -6.35 -4.46 11.06
N CYS A 38 -6.05 -4.94 9.84
CA CYS A 38 -5.57 -6.29 9.60
C CYS A 38 -4.23 -6.56 10.30
N ILE A 39 -3.25 -5.67 10.12
CA ILE A 39 -1.92 -5.77 10.75
C ILE A 39 -2.06 -5.77 12.27
N ARG A 40 -2.84 -4.83 12.83
CA ARG A 40 -3.10 -4.79 14.28
C ARG A 40 -3.70 -6.11 14.77
N LYS A 41 -4.77 -6.59 14.14
CA LYS A 41 -5.41 -7.87 14.53
C LYS A 41 -4.43 -9.06 14.43
N ALA A 42 -3.57 -9.08 13.42
CA ALA A 42 -2.60 -10.15 13.25
C ALA A 42 -1.51 -10.09 14.32
N LEU A 43 -1.00 -8.90 14.64
CA LEU A 43 -0.05 -8.69 15.72
C LEU A 43 -0.67 -9.04 17.08
N ASP A 44 -1.94 -8.73 17.32
CA ASP A 44 -2.66 -9.12 18.55
C ASP A 44 -2.72 -10.65 18.71
N LEU A 45 -2.83 -11.40 17.60
CA LEU A 45 -2.82 -12.87 17.60
C LEU A 45 -1.42 -13.46 17.81
N VAL A 46 -0.38 -12.81 17.29
CA VAL A 46 1.01 -13.31 17.34
C VAL A 46 1.74 -12.88 18.61
N MET A 47 1.43 -11.69 19.12
CA MET A 47 2.06 -11.06 20.27
C MET A 47 0.99 -10.51 21.25
N PRO A 48 0.15 -11.39 21.82
CA PRO A 48 -0.99 -10.96 22.63
C PRO A 48 -0.56 -10.10 23.82
N GLY A 49 -1.28 -8.99 24.04
CA GLY A 49 -1.02 -8.05 25.13
C GLY A 49 0.07 -7.01 24.85
N SER A 50 0.73 -7.06 23.68
CA SER A 50 1.70 -6.04 23.28
C SER A 50 1.01 -4.74 22.88
N ASP A 51 1.66 -3.60 23.12
CA ASP A 51 1.25 -2.35 22.50
C ASP A 51 1.36 -2.47 20.96
N PRO A 52 0.33 -2.06 20.19
CA PRO A 52 0.33 -2.24 18.73
C PRO A 52 1.50 -1.56 18.01
N LEU A 53 1.97 -0.41 18.50
CA LEU A 53 3.10 0.31 17.88
C LEU A 53 4.42 -0.39 18.21
N ALA A 54 4.59 -0.84 19.45
CA ALA A 54 5.75 -1.63 19.85
C ALA A 54 5.84 -2.95 19.06
N ALA A 55 4.71 -3.65 18.90
CA ALA A 55 4.61 -4.88 18.11
C ALA A 55 4.94 -4.65 16.63
N LEU A 56 4.47 -3.55 16.04
CA LEU A 56 4.81 -3.21 14.67
C LEU A 56 6.30 -2.88 14.52
N ALA A 57 6.86 -2.13 15.47
CA ALA A 57 8.27 -1.73 15.48
C ALA A 57 9.23 -2.91 15.74
N SER A 58 8.75 -4.01 16.34
CA SER A 58 9.56 -5.21 16.57
C SER A 58 9.70 -6.11 15.35
N ILE A 59 8.99 -5.84 14.24
CA ILE A 59 9.16 -6.60 12.99
C ILE A 59 10.61 -6.41 12.49
N PRO A 60 11.38 -7.51 12.31
CA PRO A 60 12.75 -7.41 11.83
C PRO A 60 12.80 -6.76 10.44
N PRO A 61 13.67 -5.75 10.21
CA PRO A 61 13.84 -5.18 8.89
C PRO A 61 14.65 -6.13 7.98
N GLU A 62 14.45 -6.00 6.68
CA GLU A 62 15.30 -6.60 5.64
C GLU A 62 15.39 -8.15 5.62
N ASP A 63 14.37 -8.84 6.15
CA ASP A 63 14.27 -10.31 6.11
C ASP A 63 14.27 -10.90 4.68
N PRO A 64 15.27 -11.73 4.32
CA PRO A 64 15.38 -12.35 3.00
C PRO A 64 14.19 -13.23 2.62
N ALA A 65 13.57 -13.95 3.57
CA ALA A 65 12.47 -14.86 3.29
C ALA A 65 11.22 -14.09 2.80
N VAL A 66 11.00 -12.90 3.35
CA VAL A 66 9.92 -11.99 2.94
C VAL A 66 10.16 -11.51 1.51
N TYR A 67 11.38 -11.09 1.17
CA TYR A 67 11.72 -10.69 -0.20
C TYR A 67 11.63 -11.84 -1.19
N ASP A 68 11.98 -13.06 -0.81
CA ASP A 68 11.81 -14.24 -1.66
C ASP A 68 10.33 -14.53 -1.92
N SER A 69 9.46 -14.32 -0.93
CA SER A 69 8.00 -14.38 -1.12
C SER A 69 7.52 -13.38 -2.16
N PHE A 70 7.98 -12.12 -2.04
CA PHE A 70 7.66 -11.08 -3.01
C PHE A 70 8.17 -11.43 -4.42
N CYS A 71 9.41 -11.91 -4.57
CA CYS A 71 9.94 -12.32 -5.88
C CYS A 71 9.14 -13.42 -6.57
N ARG A 72 8.49 -14.31 -5.80
CA ARG A 72 7.57 -15.34 -6.33
C ARG A 72 6.16 -14.82 -6.63
N ALA A 73 5.91 -13.53 -6.40
CA ALA A 73 4.59 -12.91 -6.46
C ALA A 73 3.57 -13.54 -5.49
N ASP A 74 4.03 -14.09 -4.37
CA ASP A 74 3.15 -14.64 -3.33
C ASP A 74 2.57 -13.52 -2.46
N THR A 75 1.65 -12.75 -3.04
CA THR A 75 1.19 -11.48 -2.45
C THR A 75 -0.32 -11.35 -2.27
N VAL A 76 -1.07 -12.46 -2.31
CA VAL A 76 -2.50 -12.48 -1.97
C VAL A 76 -2.72 -11.85 -0.59
N GLY A 77 -3.55 -10.81 -0.53
CA GLY A 77 -3.87 -10.08 0.70
C GLY A 77 -2.83 -9.04 1.15
N ILE A 78 -1.68 -8.94 0.49
CA ILE A 78 -0.62 -8.00 0.85
C ILE A 78 -0.94 -6.61 0.32
N PHE A 79 -0.77 -5.59 1.16
CA PHE A 79 -1.14 -4.22 0.82
C PHE A 79 -0.45 -3.72 -0.45
N GLN A 80 -1.19 -3.01 -1.32
CA GLN A 80 -0.73 -2.35 -2.56
C GLN A 80 -0.19 -3.26 -3.67
N ILE A 81 0.38 -4.43 -3.36
CA ILE A 81 1.08 -5.30 -4.33
C ILE A 81 0.35 -6.63 -4.60
N GLU A 82 -0.92 -6.72 -4.24
CA GLU A 82 -1.77 -7.91 -4.43
C GLU A 82 -2.53 -7.94 -5.76
N SER A 83 -2.53 -6.85 -6.55
CA SER A 83 -3.22 -6.84 -7.85
C SER A 83 -2.48 -7.68 -8.89
N ARG A 84 -3.18 -8.16 -9.93
CA ARG A 84 -2.55 -8.93 -11.03
C ARG A 84 -1.40 -8.20 -11.70
N ALA A 85 -1.52 -6.89 -11.90
CA ALA A 85 -0.46 -6.09 -12.53
C ALA A 85 0.80 -6.01 -11.65
N GLN A 86 0.60 -5.89 -10.33
CA GLN A 86 1.69 -5.91 -9.35
C GLN A 86 2.33 -7.31 -9.25
N MET A 87 1.51 -8.36 -9.15
CA MET A 87 1.98 -9.75 -9.17
C MET A 87 2.78 -10.10 -10.44
N ALA A 88 2.44 -9.52 -11.59
CA ALA A 88 3.21 -9.70 -12.82
C ALA A 88 4.53 -8.88 -12.84
N MET A 89 4.62 -7.81 -12.06
CA MET A 89 5.80 -6.96 -11.94
C MET A 89 6.83 -7.56 -10.99
N LEU A 90 6.39 -8.08 -9.84
CA LEU A 90 7.26 -8.56 -8.77
C LEU A 90 8.39 -9.52 -9.21
N PRO A 91 8.15 -10.57 -10.03
CA PRO A 91 9.23 -11.46 -10.48
C PRO A 91 10.23 -10.79 -11.41
N ARG A 92 9.83 -9.69 -12.06
CA ARG A 92 10.68 -8.90 -12.97
C ARG A 92 11.49 -7.86 -12.21
N LEU A 93 10.91 -7.24 -11.19
CA LEU A 93 11.58 -6.26 -10.33
C LEU A 93 12.54 -6.96 -9.35
N ALA A 94 12.15 -8.14 -8.87
CA ALA A 94 12.88 -8.99 -7.93
C ALA A 94 13.39 -8.17 -6.72
N PRO A 95 12.49 -7.73 -5.83
CA PRO A 95 12.87 -6.89 -4.69
C PRO A 95 13.81 -7.64 -3.73
N ARG A 96 14.82 -6.92 -3.25
CA ARG A 96 15.88 -7.44 -2.35
C ARG A 96 16.20 -6.50 -1.19
N CYS A 97 15.63 -5.30 -1.18
CA CYS A 97 15.68 -4.40 -0.04
C CYS A 97 14.41 -3.57 0.10
N PHE A 98 14.25 -2.86 1.22
CA PHE A 98 13.07 -2.01 1.45
C PHE A 98 12.83 -1.00 0.32
N TYR A 99 13.89 -0.40 -0.22
CA TYR A 99 13.73 0.60 -1.27
C TYR A 99 13.17 0.04 -2.58
N ASP A 100 13.37 -1.26 -2.85
CA ASP A 100 12.74 -1.91 -3.99
C ASP A 100 11.21 -1.95 -3.86
N LEU A 101 10.69 -2.06 -2.63
CA LEU A 101 9.24 -2.00 -2.37
C LEU A 101 8.69 -0.58 -2.57
N VAL A 102 9.48 0.44 -2.23
CA VAL A 102 9.14 1.84 -2.52
C VAL A 102 8.95 2.04 -4.02
N ILE A 103 9.82 1.42 -4.83
CA ILE A 103 9.71 1.45 -6.28
C ILE A 103 8.51 0.62 -6.77
N GLU A 104 8.30 -0.60 -6.25
CA GLU A 104 7.16 -1.46 -6.64
C GLU A 104 5.80 -0.76 -6.45
N VAL A 105 5.61 -0.09 -5.31
CA VAL A 105 4.39 0.67 -5.01
C VAL A 105 4.17 1.83 -6.01
N ALA A 106 5.25 2.39 -6.55
CA ALA A 106 5.21 3.53 -7.45
C ALA A 106 5.16 3.14 -8.94
N ILE A 107 5.81 2.05 -9.34
CA ILE A 107 6.13 1.76 -10.75
C ILE A 107 4.95 1.22 -11.56
N VAL A 108 4.02 0.49 -10.92
CA VAL A 108 2.83 -0.07 -11.60
C VAL A 108 1.69 0.93 -11.56
N ARG A 109 1.86 2.02 -12.32
CA ARG A 109 0.88 3.12 -12.41
C ARG A 109 0.82 3.69 -13.83
N PRO A 110 -0.31 4.31 -14.25
CA PRO A 110 -0.43 4.85 -15.59
C PRO A 110 0.66 5.87 -15.95
N GLY A 111 1.10 6.71 -15.00
CA GLY A 111 2.18 7.70 -15.21
C GLY A 111 3.52 7.09 -15.64
N PRO A 112 4.16 6.24 -14.81
CA PRO A 112 5.37 5.51 -15.18
C PRO A 112 5.25 4.69 -16.47
N ILE A 113 4.08 4.08 -16.71
CA ILE A 113 3.82 3.29 -17.93
C ILE A 113 3.79 4.20 -19.17
N GLN A 114 2.98 5.27 -19.15
CA GLN A 114 2.84 6.22 -20.27
C GLN A 114 4.12 7.04 -20.49
N GLY A 115 4.83 7.39 -19.42
CA GLY A 115 6.12 8.08 -19.47
C GLY A 115 7.28 7.18 -19.89
N GLY A 116 7.04 5.89 -20.17
CA GLY A 116 8.06 4.97 -20.67
C GLY A 116 9.19 4.70 -19.67
N MET A 117 8.91 4.79 -18.37
CA MET A 117 9.93 4.67 -17.31
C MET A 117 10.17 3.21 -16.91
N VAL A 118 9.13 2.36 -17.02
CA VAL A 118 9.14 0.97 -16.53
C VAL A 118 10.17 0.11 -17.27
N HIS A 119 10.16 0.14 -18.61
CA HIS A 119 11.05 -0.71 -19.41
C HIS A 119 12.54 -0.40 -19.19
N PRO A 120 13.01 0.86 -19.23
CA PRO A 120 14.40 1.20 -18.92
C PRO A 120 14.82 0.77 -17.51
N TYR A 121 13.95 0.98 -16.52
CA TYR A 121 14.25 0.60 -15.14
C TYR A 121 14.45 -0.91 -15.01
N LEU A 122 13.52 -1.72 -15.55
CA LEU A 122 13.61 -3.18 -15.49
C LEU A 122 14.77 -3.74 -16.31
N ALA A 123 15.09 -3.15 -17.46
CA ALA A 123 16.25 -3.57 -18.26
C ALA A 123 17.55 -3.38 -17.48
N ARG A 124 17.70 -2.24 -16.78
CA ARG A 124 18.86 -1.97 -15.92
C ARG A 124 18.89 -2.86 -14.68
N ARG A 125 17.73 -3.04 -14.04
CA ARG A 125 17.57 -3.90 -12.85
C ARG A 125 17.96 -5.35 -13.14
N SER A 126 17.59 -5.87 -14.31
CA SER A 126 17.91 -7.23 -14.74
C SER A 126 19.27 -7.38 -15.42
N GLY A 127 20.09 -6.33 -15.46
CA GLY A 127 21.41 -6.34 -16.11
C GLY A 127 21.37 -6.41 -17.65
N LYS A 128 20.19 -6.30 -18.27
CA LYS A 128 20.01 -6.30 -19.73
C LYS A 128 20.39 -4.96 -20.39
N ALA A 129 20.57 -3.92 -19.58
CA ALA A 129 21.08 -2.63 -20.01
C ALA A 129 22.05 -2.09 -18.95
N PRO A 130 23.09 -1.35 -19.33
CA PRO A 130 24.01 -0.74 -18.37
C PRO A 130 23.26 0.29 -17.52
N ILE A 131 23.58 0.31 -16.22
CA ILE A 131 23.19 1.38 -15.34
C ILE A 131 24.02 2.60 -15.76
N ASP A 132 23.32 3.66 -16.19
CA ASP A 132 23.96 4.86 -16.73
C ASP A 132 23.33 6.10 -16.10
N SER A 133 24.18 7.11 -15.84
CA SER A 133 23.73 8.42 -15.39
C SER A 133 23.61 9.36 -16.58
N PRO A 134 22.46 10.03 -16.77
CA PRO A 134 22.31 11.01 -17.84
C PRO A 134 23.33 12.16 -17.76
N HIS A 135 23.86 12.44 -16.57
CA HIS A 135 24.94 13.41 -16.31
C HIS A 135 25.52 13.20 -14.90
N PRO A 136 26.81 13.50 -14.63
CA PRO A 136 27.40 13.34 -13.30
C PRO A 136 26.64 14.06 -12.17
N CYS A 137 26.15 15.29 -12.42
CA CYS A 137 25.41 16.04 -11.40
C CYS A 137 24.05 15.42 -11.03
N LEU A 138 23.50 14.55 -11.88
CA LEU A 138 22.21 13.89 -11.65
C LEU A 138 22.35 12.52 -10.97
N TRP A 139 23.57 11.96 -10.93
CA TRP A 139 23.80 10.64 -10.36
C TRP A 139 23.42 10.52 -8.87
N PRO A 140 23.72 11.49 -8.00
CA PRO A 140 23.30 11.42 -6.59
C PRO A 140 21.78 11.26 -6.41
N ILE A 141 21.00 11.82 -7.34
CA ILE A 141 19.53 11.81 -7.35
C ILE A 141 18.99 10.48 -7.91
N LEU A 142 19.58 10.01 -9.01
CA LEU A 142 19.05 8.91 -9.80
C LEU A 142 19.66 7.55 -9.50
N ARG A 143 20.76 7.47 -8.75
CA ARG A 143 21.46 6.19 -8.48
C ARG A 143 20.56 5.12 -7.86
N ARG A 144 19.65 5.52 -6.96
CA ARG A 144 18.74 4.60 -6.25
C ARG A 144 17.64 4.05 -7.17
N THR A 145 17.34 4.76 -8.26
CA THR A 145 16.38 4.36 -9.28
C THR A 145 17.07 4.02 -10.60
N LEU A 146 18.34 3.59 -10.52
CA LEU A 146 19.14 3.10 -11.64
C LEU A 146 19.18 4.07 -12.83
N GLY A 147 19.29 5.38 -12.58
CA GLY A 147 19.35 6.38 -13.64
C GLY A 147 17.99 6.74 -14.28
N VAL A 148 16.87 6.28 -13.71
CA VAL A 148 15.51 6.55 -14.22
C VAL A 148 14.75 7.44 -13.23
N PRO A 149 14.23 8.61 -13.62
CA PRO A 149 13.40 9.42 -12.72
C PRO A 149 12.03 8.74 -12.54
N LEU A 150 11.71 8.33 -11.31
CA LEU A 150 10.47 7.62 -10.97
C LEU A 150 9.58 8.42 -10.01
N PHE A 151 10.13 9.39 -9.28
CA PHE A 151 9.41 10.14 -8.26
C PHE A 151 9.33 11.64 -8.57
N GLN A 152 8.32 12.31 -8.01
CA GLN A 152 8.13 13.76 -8.16
C GLN A 152 9.33 14.53 -7.57
N GLU A 153 9.80 14.11 -6.39
CA GLU A 153 10.92 14.73 -5.70
C GLU A 153 12.21 14.65 -6.53
N GLN A 154 12.43 13.54 -7.27
CA GLN A 154 13.56 13.42 -8.19
C GLN A 154 13.47 14.42 -9.33
N VAL A 155 12.27 14.66 -9.89
CA VAL A 155 12.07 15.67 -10.94
C VAL A 155 12.45 17.07 -10.44
N MET A 156 12.00 17.43 -9.24
CA MET A 156 12.35 18.71 -8.62
C MET A 156 13.86 18.84 -8.41
N GLN A 157 14.50 17.79 -7.88
CA GLN A 157 15.95 17.78 -7.67
C GLN A 157 16.73 17.87 -8.99
N ILE A 158 16.27 17.22 -10.06
CA ILE A 158 16.87 17.33 -11.40
C ILE A 158 16.73 18.75 -11.95
N ALA A 159 15.58 19.41 -11.75
CA ALA A 159 15.39 20.79 -12.16
C ALA A 159 16.35 21.74 -11.43
N ILE A 160 16.57 21.54 -10.13
CA ILE A 160 17.52 22.31 -9.33
C ILE A 160 18.96 22.04 -9.78
N ALA A 161 19.41 20.79 -9.72
CA ALA A 161 20.80 20.42 -9.98
C ALA A 161 21.21 20.50 -11.45
N GLY A 162 20.28 20.24 -12.37
CA GLY A 162 20.54 20.20 -13.81
C GLY A 162 20.19 21.49 -14.53
N ALA A 163 19.12 22.18 -14.12
CA ALA A 163 18.62 23.37 -14.82
C ALA A 163 18.73 24.67 -14.01
N GLY A 164 19.28 24.63 -12.79
CA GLY A 164 19.48 25.81 -11.95
C GLY A 164 18.18 26.45 -11.49
N TYR A 165 17.18 25.62 -11.15
CA TYR A 165 15.98 26.09 -10.46
C TYR A 165 16.30 26.43 -9.01
N SER A 166 15.68 27.47 -8.48
CA SER A 166 15.52 27.68 -7.04
C SER A 166 14.52 26.68 -6.47
N GLY A 167 14.52 26.50 -5.14
CA GLY A 167 13.52 25.66 -4.47
C GLY A 167 12.08 26.10 -4.74
N GLY A 168 11.83 27.41 -4.81
CA GLY A 168 10.53 27.98 -5.15
C GLY A 168 10.09 27.68 -6.59
N GLU A 169 10.99 27.83 -7.57
CA GLU A 169 10.71 27.45 -8.96
C GLU A 169 10.44 25.95 -9.08
N ALA A 170 11.15 25.11 -8.32
CA ALA A 170 10.98 23.66 -8.37
C ALA A 170 9.64 23.22 -7.77
N ASP A 171 9.18 23.85 -6.68
CA ASP A 171 7.83 23.60 -6.16
C ASP A 171 6.76 24.14 -7.11
N GLN A 172 6.99 25.28 -7.77
CA GLN A 172 6.09 25.78 -8.80
C GLN A 172 5.96 24.78 -9.96
N LEU A 173 7.07 24.21 -10.44
CA LEU A 173 7.07 23.12 -11.43
C LEU A 173 6.22 21.93 -10.93
N ARG A 174 6.38 21.49 -9.68
CA ARG A 174 5.59 20.40 -9.10
C ARG A 174 4.08 20.71 -9.11
N ARG A 175 3.69 21.94 -8.76
CA ARG A 175 2.28 22.38 -8.79
C ARG A 175 1.73 22.39 -10.21
N ASP A 176 2.49 22.93 -11.16
CA ASP A 176 2.07 23.02 -12.56
C ASP A 176 2.02 21.65 -13.25
N MET A 177 2.84 20.69 -12.80
CA MET A 177 2.72 19.28 -13.18
C MET A 177 1.35 18.72 -12.80
N ALA A 178 0.94 18.87 -11.53
CA ALA A 178 -0.33 18.32 -11.03
C ALA A 178 -1.58 18.91 -11.72
N ALA A 179 -1.47 20.11 -12.30
CA ALA A 179 -2.58 20.83 -12.94
C ALA A 179 -2.39 21.04 -14.46
N TRP A 180 -1.50 20.29 -15.12
CA TRP A 180 -1.02 20.65 -16.46
C TRP A 180 -2.11 20.68 -17.54
N ARG A 181 -3.10 19.77 -17.48
CA ARG A 181 -4.24 19.75 -18.42
C ARG A 181 -5.17 20.97 -18.27
N LYS A 182 -5.13 21.65 -17.12
CA LYS A 182 -6.02 22.79 -16.82
C LYS A 182 -5.44 24.14 -17.25
N HIS A 183 -4.11 24.32 -17.22
CA HIS A 183 -3.52 25.67 -17.29
C HIS A 183 -2.49 25.93 -18.39
N GLY A 184 -1.99 24.91 -19.12
CA GLY A 184 -1.03 25.10 -20.23
C GLY A 184 0.37 25.60 -19.86
N ARG A 185 0.59 26.05 -18.62
CA ARG A 185 1.85 26.60 -18.08
C ARG A 185 3.06 25.65 -18.12
N LEU A 186 2.82 24.35 -18.28
CA LEU A 186 3.90 23.35 -18.31
C LEU A 186 4.85 23.57 -19.51
N MET A 187 4.39 24.18 -20.60
CA MET A 187 5.24 24.45 -21.77
C MET A 187 6.34 25.47 -21.49
N GLU A 188 6.10 26.44 -20.59
CA GLU A 188 7.11 27.41 -20.16
C GLU A 188 8.26 26.71 -19.41
N HIS A 189 7.91 25.72 -18.59
CA HIS A 189 8.90 24.89 -17.90
C HIS A 189 9.75 24.06 -18.86
N ARG A 190 9.21 23.64 -20.01
CA ARG A 190 9.98 22.92 -21.04
C ARG A 190 11.18 23.73 -21.48
N GLU A 191 10.95 24.96 -21.93
CA GLU A 191 12.03 25.82 -22.42
C GLU A 191 13.02 26.16 -21.31
N ARG A 192 12.51 26.48 -20.11
CA ARG A 192 13.34 26.81 -18.95
C ARG A 192 14.23 25.64 -18.53
N LEU A 193 13.73 24.41 -18.58
CA LEU A 193 14.50 23.19 -18.32
C LEU A 193 15.56 22.96 -19.38
N LEU A 194 15.19 23.01 -20.67
CA LEU A 194 16.13 22.76 -21.77
C LEU A 194 17.28 23.77 -21.81
N ARG A 195 16.99 25.07 -21.61
CA ARG A 195 18.03 26.13 -21.52
C ARG A 195 18.96 25.90 -20.33
N GLY A 196 18.42 25.45 -19.19
CA GLY A 196 19.22 25.14 -18.01
C GLY A 196 20.12 23.92 -18.23
N PHE A 197 19.59 22.86 -18.83
CA PHE A 197 20.34 21.65 -19.17
C PHE A 197 21.46 21.92 -20.15
N GLU A 198 21.23 22.74 -21.17
CA GLU A 198 22.26 23.14 -22.13
C GLU A 198 23.47 23.82 -21.43
N ARG A 199 23.21 24.74 -20.49
CA ARG A 199 24.27 25.41 -19.71
C ARG A 199 25.08 24.45 -18.82
N THR A 200 24.46 23.38 -18.36
CA THR A 200 25.08 22.37 -17.48
C THR A 200 25.72 21.22 -18.27
N GLY A 201 25.56 21.18 -19.60
CA GLY A 201 26.05 20.08 -20.45
C GLY A 201 25.18 18.82 -20.45
N ILE A 202 23.94 18.92 -19.97
CA ILE A 202 22.97 17.81 -20.01
C ILE A 202 22.37 17.72 -21.42
N SER A 203 22.36 16.52 -21.99
CA SER A 203 21.91 16.31 -23.37
C SER A 203 20.45 16.74 -23.60
N LYS A 204 20.20 17.47 -24.69
CA LYS A 204 18.83 17.84 -25.12
C LYS A 204 17.90 16.62 -25.24
N PRO A 205 18.31 15.47 -25.81
CA PRO A 205 17.47 14.28 -25.83
C PRO A 205 17.03 13.79 -24.44
N PHE A 206 17.88 13.90 -23.42
CA PHE A 206 17.47 13.59 -22.05
C PHE A 206 16.44 14.59 -21.53
N GLY A 207 16.67 15.89 -21.75
CA GLY A 207 15.72 16.93 -21.34
C GLY A 207 14.33 16.77 -21.93
N GLU A 208 14.24 16.43 -23.22
CA GLU A 208 12.96 16.16 -23.90
C GLU A 208 12.27 14.91 -23.33
N ARG A 209 13.03 13.84 -23.07
CA ARG A 209 12.49 12.62 -22.44
C ARG A 209 11.97 12.90 -21.03
N LEU A 210 12.74 13.65 -20.23
CA LEU A 210 12.33 14.06 -18.89
C LEU A 210 11.04 14.90 -18.96
N PHE A 211 10.96 15.85 -19.90
CA PHE A 211 9.74 16.65 -20.06
C PHE A 211 8.52 15.79 -20.42
N LYS A 212 8.68 14.82 -21.32
CA LYS A 212 7.61 13.86 -21.63
C LYS A 212 7.21 13.02 -20.41
N GLN A 213 8.17 12.64 -19.57
CA GLN A 213 7.90 11.95 -18.32
C GLN A 213 7.10 12.85 -17.37
N ILE A 214 7.53 14.10 -17.17
CA ILE A 214 6.87 15.14 -16.36
C ILE A 214 5.39 15.29 -16.75
N GLN A 215 5.06 15.28 -18.05
CA GLN A 215 3.68 15.31 -18.52
C GLN A 215 2.85 14.11 -18.03
N GLY A 216 3.46 12.91 -17.97
CA GLY A 216 2.84 11.71 -17.39
C GLY A 216 2.72 11.73 -15.85
N PHE A 217 3.58 12.49 -15.16
CA PHE A 217 3.52 12.67 -13.70
C PHE A 217 2.32 13.52 -13.27
N GLY A 218 1.77 14.37 -14.14
CA GLY A 218 0.72 15.29 -13.73
C GLY A 218 -0.59 14.63 -13.28
N GLU A 219 -0.88 13.42 -13.76
CA GLU A 219 -2.06 12.65 -13.32
C GLU A 219 -1.71 11.53 -12.32
N TYR A 220 -0.47 11.03 -12.33
CA TYR A 220 -0.10 9.78 -11.64
C TYR A 220 1.29 9.79 -11.01
N GLY A 221 1.91 10.97 -10.93
CA GLY A 221 3.19 11.15 -10.28
C GLY A 221 3.07 10.79 -8.81
N PHE A 222 3.98 9.95 -8.32
CA PHE A 222 3.88 9.43 -6.97
C PHE A 222 4.99 10.03 -6.10
N PRO A 223 4.66 10.69 -4.97
CA PRO A 223 5.66 11.16 -4.03
C PRO A 223 6.46 9.99 -3.45
N GLU A 224 7.78 10.09 -3.44
CA GLU A 224 8.69 9.08 -2.86
C GLU A 224 8.38 8.88 -1.38
N SER A 225 8.11 9.96 -0.65
CA SER A 225 7.74 9.93 0.76
C SER A 225 6.46 9.11 1.04
N HIS A 226 5.47 9.26 0.18
CA HIS A 226 4.21 8.52 0.27
C HIS A 226 4.40 7.05 -0.10
N ALA A 227 5.23 6.77 -1.11
CA ALA A 227 5.64 5.41 -1.47
C ALA A 227 6.38 4.70 -0.35
N ALA A 228 7.31 5.40 0.31
CA ALA A 228 8.03 4.87 1.46
C ALA A 228 7.09 4.53 2.61
N SER A 229 6.13 5.42 2.90
CA SER A 229 5.15 5.19 3.97
C SER A 229 4.28 3.95 3.69
N PHE A 230 3.85 3.75 2.44
CA PHE A 230 3.08 2.56 2.05
C PHE A 230 3.92 1.29 2.02
N ALA A 231 5.19 1.38 1.59
CA ALA A 231 6.11 0.24 1.56
C ALA A 231 6.33 -0.37 2.95
N LEU A 232 6.23 0.40 4.03
CA LEU A 232 6.25 -0.14 5.40
C LEU A 232 5.09 -1.10 5.66
N LEU A 233 3.89 -0.76 5.19
CA LEU A 233 2.71 -1.63 5.33
C LEU A 233 2.78 -2.84 4.40
N VAL A 234 3.36 -2.68 3.20
CA VAL A 234 3.67 -3.80 2.31
C VAL A 234 4.60 -4.78 3.01
N TYR A 235 5.69 -4.28 3.59
CA TYR A 235 6.67 -5.10 4.29
C TYR A 235 6.07 -5.81 5.51
N ALA A 236 5.36 -5.06 6.37
CA ALA A 236 4.73 -5.62 7.57
C ALA A 236 3.68 -6.70 7.25
N SER A 237 2.82 -6.45 6.27
CA SER A 237 1.83 -7.46 5.83
C SER A 237 2.49 -8.67 5.15
N GLY A 238 3.57 -8.47 4.39
CA GLY A 238 4.37 -9.57 3.84
C GLY A 238 5.08 -10.39 4.90
N TRP A 239 5.67 -9.76 5.92
CA TRP A 239 6.28 -10.46 7.04
C TRP A 239 5.27 -11.31 7.80
N LEU A 240 4.09 -10.76 8.09
CA LEU A 240 2.99 -11.51 8.71
C LEU A 240 2.53 -12.69 7.85
N LYS A 241 2.43 -12.52 6.52
CA LYS A 241 2.08 -13.62 5.62
C LYS A 241 3.16 -14.71 5.61
N THR A 242 4.43 -14.33 5.49
CA THR A 242 5.55 -15.26 5.38
C THR A 242 5.76 -16.08 6.65
N HIS A 243 5.67 -15.45 7.84
CA HIS A 243 6.02 -16.11 9.10
C HIS A 243 4.81 -16.52 9.95
N HIS A 244 3.68 -15.84 9.78
CA HIS A 244 2.48 -16.01 10.62
C HIS A 244 1.21 -16.12 9.78
N HIS A 245 1.25 -16.92 8.71
CA HIS A 245 0.18 -17.00 7.71
C HIS A 245 -1.19 -17.29 8.35
N ALA A 246 -1.27 -18.18 9.35
CA ALA A 246 -2.53 -18.46 10.06
C ALA A 246 -3.14 -17.18 10.66
N ALA A 247 -2.33 -16.38 11.38
CA ALA A 247 -2.74 -15.11 11.97
C ALA A 247 -3.11 -14.08 10.90
N PHE A 248 -2.33 -14.00 9.82
CA PHE A 248 -2.60 -13.10 8.70
C PHE A 248 -3.93 -13.44 8.01
N CYS A 249 -4.18 -14.72 7.73
CA CYS A 249 -5.42 -15.22 7.13
C CYS A 249 -6.65 -14.89 8.00
N ALA A 250 -6.62 -15.24 9.28
CA ALA A 250 -7.70 -14.93 10.22
C ALA A 250 -7.97 -13.41 10.28
N SER A 251 -6.91 -12.60 10.37
CA SER A 251 -7.00 -11.14 10.49
C SER A 251 -7.48 -10.45 9.23
N LEU A 252 -7.11 -10.97 8.06
CA LEU A 252 -7.54 -10.46 6.77
C LEU A 252 -9.03 -10.70 6.56
N ILE A 253 -9.52 -11.90 6.91
CA ILE A 253 -10.96 -12.20 6.93
C ILE A 253 -11.67 -11.29 7.94
N ASN A 254 -11.09 -11.12 9.13
CA ASN A 254 -11.67 -10.31 10.20
C ASN A 254 -11.69 -8.80 9.92
N SER A 255 -11.01 -8.35 8.87
CA SER A 255 -10.91 -6.94 8.49
C SER A 255 -11.71 -6.61 7.21
N GLN A 256 -12.42 -7.57 6.64
CA GLN A 256 -13.32 -7.36 5.51
C GLN A 256 -14.48 -6.42 5.87
N PRO A 257 -14.95 -5.57 4.93
CA PRO A 257 -14.57 -5.54 3.50
C PRO A 257 -13.27 -4.77 3.22
N MET A 258 -12.28 -5.43 2.58
CA MET A 258 -11.04 -4.80 2.10
C MET A 258 -10.28 -5.71 1.12
N GLY A 259 -9.33 -5.15 0.36
CA GLY A 259 -8.52 -5.92 -0.58
C GLY A 259 -9.31 -6.48 -1.76
N PHE A 260 -8.68 -7.36 -2.56
CA PHE A 260 -9.26 -7.88 -3.80
C PHE A 260 -9.86 -9.29 -3.68
N TYR A 261 -9.58 -9.99 -2.58
CA TYR A 261 -9.84 -11.42 -2.46
C TYR A 261 -11.00 -11.72 -1.53
N SER A 262 -11.89 -12.61 -1.98
CA SER A 262 -12.97 -13.14 -1.15
C SER A 262 -12.41 -13.98 0.01
N PRO A 263 -13.15 -14.12 1.13
CA PRO A 263 -12.75 -15.00 2.23
C PRO A 263 -12.38 -16.42 1.77
N ALA A 264 -13.13 -16.99 0.80
CA ALA A 264 -12.83 -18.31 0.24
C ALA A 264 -11.48 -18.36 -0.51
N SER A 265 -11.07 -17.27 -1.15
CA SER A 265 -9.77 -17.20 -1.82
C SER A 265 -8.63 -17.05 -0.81
N ILE A 266 -8.84 -16.27 0.25
CA ILE A 266 -7.90 -16.11 1.37
C ILE A 266 -7.68 -17.46 2.09
N VAL A 267 -8.76 -18.20 2.37
CA VAL A 267 -8.68 -19.53 2.97
C VAL A 267 -7.88 -20.50 2.10
N ARG A 268 -8.16 -20.52 0.79
CA ARG A 268 -7.42 -21.38 -0.15
C ARG A 268 -5.94 -21.02 -0.23
N ASP A 269 -5.60 -19.74 -0.22
CA ASP A 269 -4.21 -19.27 -0.19
C ASP A 269 -3.51 -19.79 1.08
N ALA A 270 -4.12 -19.63 2.25
CA ALA A 270 -3.56 -20.12 3.51
C ALA A 270 -3.37 -21.65 3.49
N GLN A 271 -4.35 -22.41 2.99
CA GLN A 271 -4.26 -23.87 2.84
C GLN A 271 -3.14 -24.29 1.89
N ALA A 272 -2.94 -23.57 0.79
CA ALA A 272 -1.83 -23.82 -0.14
C ALA A 272 -0.45 -23.59 0.51
N HIS A 273 -0.41 -22.80 1.58
CA HIS A 273 0.77 -22.55 2.42
C HIS A 273 0.84 -23.44 3.68
N GLY A 274 0.05 -24.53 3.72
CA GLY A 274 0.08 -25.52 4.80
C GLY A 274 -0.67 -25.11 6.06
N VAL A 275 -1.45 -24.02 6.05
CA VAL A 275 -2.31 -23.65 7.16
C VAL A 275 -3.54 -24.55 7.18
N GLU A 276 -3.74 -25.28 8.28
CA GLU A 276 -4.99 -26.01 8.50
C GLU A 276 -6.10 -25.03 8.89
N VAL A 277 -7.23 -25.10 8.18
CA VAL A 277 -8.40 -24.24 8.40
C VAL A 277 -9.56 -25.11 8.84
N LEU A 278 -10.02 -24.90 10.07
CA LEU A 278 -11.11 -25.62 10.69
C LEU A 278 -12.45 -24.95 10.36
N PRO A 279 -13.48 -25.75 10.01
CA PRO A 279 -14.77 -25.22 9.58
C PRO A 279 -15.49 -24.47 10.71
N LEU A 280 -16.56 -23.76 10.33
CA LEU A 280 -17.45 -23.14 11.31
C LEU A 280 -18.09 -24.21 12.18
N ARG A 281 -18.11 -23.98 13.50
CA ARG A 281 -18.74 -24.89 14.45
C ARG A 281 -19.34 -24.09 15.59
N VAL A 282 -20.66 -24.17 15.77
CA VAL A 282 -21.37 -23.41 16.82
C VAL A 282 -20.76 -23.61 18.23
N THR A 283 -20.25 -24.82 18.50
CA THR A 283 -19.63 -25.18 19.77
C THR A 283 -18.18 -24.70 19.95
N HIS A 284 -17.54 -24.09 18.94
CA HIS A 284 -16.14 -23.63 19.04
C HIS A 284 -15.83 -22.29 18.36
N SER A 285 -16.54 -21.92 17.29
CA SER A 285 -16.28 -20.69 16.53
C SER A 285 -16.74 -19.46 17.29
N ASP A 286 -15.86 -18.47 17.41
CA ASP A 286 -16.25 -17.13 17.84
C ASP A 286 -16.87 -16.33 16.69
N TRP A 287 -17.24 -15.08 16.97
CA TRP A 287 -17.70 -14.16 15.91
C TRP A 287 -16.62 -13.94 14.85
N ASP A 288 -15.43 -13.54 15.30
CA ASP A 288 -14.24 -13.38 14.46
C ASP A 288 -13.53 -14.73 14.29
N CYS A 289 -12.78 -14.89 13.20
CA CYS A 289 -11.85 -16.00 13.02
C CYS A 289 -10.78 -15.97 14.11
N THR A 290 -10.44 -17.12 14.67
CA THR A 290 -9.47 -17.27 15.76
C THR A 290 -8.39 -18.29 15.40
N LEU A 291 -7.34 -18.34 16.22
CA LEU A 291 -6.30 -19.38 16.15
C LEU A 291 -6.52 -20.40 17.26
N THR A 292 -6.23 -21.67 16.99
CA THR A 292 -6.14 -22.69 18.03
C THR A 292 -4.79 -22.65 18.74
N ASP A 293 -4.73 -23.23 19.94
CA ASP A 293 -3.48 -23.36 20.73
C ASP A 293 -2.54 -24.47 20.21
N ASP A 294 -2.88 -25.10 19.08
CA ASP A 294 -2.05 -26.09 18.43
C ASP A 294 -0.69 -25.50 17.98
N ARG A 295 0.31 -26.36 17.79
CA ARG A 295 1.61 -25.97 17.23
C ARG A 295 1.94 -26.84 16.00
N PRO A 296 1.87 -26.29 14.77
CA PRO A 296 1.50 -24.92 14.42
C PRO A 296 0.01 -24.60 14.65
N PRO A 297 -0.36 -23.32 14.85
CA PRO A 297 -1.76 -22.93 15.08
C PRO A 297 -2.62 -23.14 13.84
N LYS A 298 -3.87 -23.54 14.07
CA LYS A 298 -4.89 -23.72 13.01
C LYS A 298 -5.83 -22.53 13.01
N VAL A 299 -6.39 -22.18 11.86
CA VAL A 299 -7.39 -21.11 11.76
C VAL A 299 -8.77 -21.70 12.01
N ARG A 300 -9.50 -21.23 13.02
CA ARG A 300 -10.93 -21.50 13.19
C ARG A 300 -11.72 -20.40 12.49
N LEU A 301 -12.56 -20.78 11.53
CA LEU A 301 -13.48 -19.83 10.90
C LEU A 301 -14.49 -19.27 11.92
N GLY A 302 -14.76 -17.95 11.82
CA GLY A 302 -15.67 -17.22 12.70
C GLY A 302 -17.09 -17.09 12.13
N LEU A 303 -18.09 -17.06 13.02
CA LEU A 303 -19.52 -17.00 12.70
C LEU A 303 -19.90 -15.83 11.78
N ARG A 304 -19.08 -14.78 11.72
CA ARG A 304 -19.22 -13.66 10.78
C ARG A 304 -19.27 -14.04 9.30
N LEU A 305 -18.80 -15.24 8.95
CA LEU A 305 -18.84 -15.75 7.58
C LEU A 305 -20.20 -16.39 7.22
N LEU A 306 -21.09 -16.61 8.18
CA LEU A 306 -22.43 -17.13 7.93
C LEU A 306 -23.32 -16.03 7.33
N GLN A 307 -23.71 -16.22 6.08
CA GLN A 307 -24.69 -15.34 5.44
C GLN A 307 -26.03 -15.42 6.17
N GLY A 308 -26.62 -14.26 6.46
CA GLY A 308 -27.89 -14.15 7.18
C GLY A 308 -27.77 -14.13 8.70
N LEU A 309 -26.59 -14.37 9.28
CA LEU A 309 -26.36 -14.26 10.72
C LEU A 309 -25.85 -12.85 11.08
N GLY A 310 -26.64 -12.10 11.85
CA GLY A 310 -26.23 -10.79 12.37
C GLY A 310 -25.17 -10.90 13.48
N GLU A 311 -24.35 -9.85 13.64
CA GLU A 311 -23.30 -9.81 14.66
C GLU A 311 -23.85 -9.95 16.08
N SER A 312 -24.98 -9.30 16.39
CA SER A 312 -25.63 -9.41 17.70
C SER A 312 -26.00 -10.85 18.03
N THR A 313 -26.62 -11.57 17.08
CA THR A 313 -26.98 -12.98 17.24
C THR A 313 -25.74 -13.87 17.35
N GLY A 314 -24.73 -13.65 16.50
CA GLY A 314 -23.47 -14.38 16.57
C GLY A 314 -22.77 -14.21 17.93
N ARG A 315 -22.78 -13.00 18.50
CA ARG A 315 -22.25 -12.74 19.84
C ARG A 315 -23.12 -13.32 20.95
N SER A 316 -24.45 -13.34 20.80
CA SER A 316 -25.37 -14.04 21.71
C SER A 316 -25.03 -15.53 21.82
N ILE A 317 -24.81 -16.19 20.67
CA ILE A 317 -24.39 -17.60 20.62
C ILE A 317 -23.08 -17.82 21.39
N VAL A 318 -22.08 -16.96 21.19
CA VAL A 318 -20.80 -17.05 21.88
C VAL A 318 -20.95 -16.82 23.39
N GLY A 319 -21.77 -15.85 23.78
CA GLY A 319 -22.09 -15.56 25.19
C GLY A 319 -22.77 -16.73 25.88
N ALA A 320 -23.84 -17.27 25.28
CA ALA A 320 -24.53 -18.45 25.79
C ALA A 320 -23.56 -19.63 25.95
N ARG A 321 -22.71 -19.91 24.96
CA ARG A 321 -21.72 -20.99 25.03
C ARG A 321 -20.73 -20.85 26.20
N ALA A 322 -20.39 -19.64 26.61
CA ALA A 322 -19.49 -19.40 27.73
C ALA A 322 -20.07 -19.89 29.07
N GLU A 323 -21.40 -19.98 29.19
CA GLU A 323 -22.09 -20.55 30.36
C GLU A 323 -22.06 -22.09 30.38
N GLY A 324 -21.80 -22.74 29.24
CA GLY A 324 -21.70 -24.19 29.11
C GLY A 324 -21.88 -24.68 27.67
N PRO A 325 -21.36 -25.88 27.32
CA PRO A 325 -21.48 -26.41 25.96
C PRO A 325 -22.95 -26.67 25.58
N PHE A 326 -23.28 -26.48 24.30
CA PHE A 326 -24.60 -26.86 23.79
C PHE A 326 -24.71 -28.39 23.70
N THR A 327 -25.77 -28.96 24.28
CA THR A 327 -25.99 -30.42 24.27
C THR A 327 -26.92 -30.88 23.15
N SER A 328 -27.71 -29.98 22.57
CA SER A 328 -28.63 -30.26 21.47
C SER A 328 -28.99 -28.99 20.70
N LEU A 329 -29.71 -29.14 19.57
CA LEU A 329 -30.26 -28.00 18.83
C LEU A 329 -31.33 -27.25 19.66
N ASP A 330 -32.17 -27.96 20.40
CA ASP A 330 -33.18 -27.33 21.26
C ASP A 330 -32.55 -26.51 22.39
N ASP A 331 -31.43 -26.98 22.95
CA ASP A 331 -30.66 -26.23 23.96
C ASP A 331 -30.10 -24.93 23.37
N LEU A 332 -29.53 -24.99 22.17
CA LEU A 332 -29.07 -23.81 21.44
C LEU A 332 -30.21 -22.81 21.24
N LEU A 333 -31.34 -23.25 20.67
CA LEU A 333 -32.49 -22.38 20.38
C LEU A 333 -33.10 -21.71 21.61
N ARG A 334 -33.01 -22.35 22.79
CA ARG A 334 -33.53 -21.78 24.04
C ARG A 334 -32.59 -20.75 24.66
N ARG A 335 -31.29 -20.87 24.41
CA ARG A 335 -30.25 -20.06 25.08
C ARG A 335 -29.78 -18.86 24.25
N THR A 336 -30.15 -18.77 22.97
CA THR A 336 -29.63 -17.75 22.03
C THR A 336 -30.74 -16.99 21.32
#